data_AF-A0A1Q3N1R8-F1
#
_entry.id   AF-A0A1Q3N1R8-F1
#
_cell.length_a   1.000
_cell.length_b   1.000
_cell.length_c   1.000
_cell.angle_alpha   90.00
_cell.angle_beta   90.00
_cell.angle_gamma   90.00
#
_symmetry.space_group_name_H-M   'P 1'
#
loop_
_entity.id
_entity.type
_entity.pdbx_description
1 polymer ?
#
loop_
_entity_poly.entity_id
_entity_poly.type
_entity_poly.pdbx_seq_one_letter_code
_entity_poly.pdbx_strand_id
1 'polypeptide(L)'
;MAFGFPPKYSENIHLYDWDKEEFIFTALEAAKQQDWNISSISSTGFVAYTPFSWRSWSEKVTVSIADDIAHIRSECTGNQLFDSGKNKKNIKQLLESIDVVRTTLTREAIDAGLESLRADYNIIADEQLLFSPDSNEDSGFLSLFKPRKGYFMTPILVGINILVFIIMVLSGVDVFQPDTQSLIDWGANFKPLTLEGEWWRLFTACFIHIGVFHLLLNMYALLYIGLMLEPYLGKSRFLAAYLLSGVFASMASLWWHDLTVSAGASGAIFGMYGVFLALLTTSLIEKSAQKALLVSIVFFIVYNILNGLKPGSGIDNAAHIGGLLSGLVTGYVLVPSLRQYYDNTIKFSTIGMLTIALLFTGFYLFRSLPNDIARYDEKMQRFVSLESMALEVLQLPESTPEDRLLAELRERGIYYWRESLGIMEEVEQMQLPEPLIQRNAKLKEYCELRIKSYELLYKSIAEDTDQYDDEINSCVKKIEVIINELSAQQ
;
A
#
# COMPACT_ATOMS: atom_id res chain seq x y z
N MET A 1 -28.17 -6.77 14.80
CA MET A 1 -26.79 -6.59 14.32
C MET A 1 -26.88 -6.05 12.91
N ALA A 2 -26.27 -4.90 12.63
CA ALA A 2 -26.26 -4.31 11.30
C ALA A 2 -24.89 -4.52 10.65
N PHE A 3 -24.88 -5.20 9.51
CA PHE A 3 -23.84 -5.06 8.49
C PHE A 3 -24.33 -3.98 7.51
N GLY A 4 -23.44 -3.19 6.91
CA GLY A 4 -23.84 -2.13 5.96
C GLY A 4 -23.01 -0.86 6.09
N PHE A 5 -23.30 0.15 5.26
CA PHE A 5 -22.40 1.29 5.07
C PHE A 5 -22.99 2.71 5.18
N PRO A 6 -22.49 3.50 6.14
CA PRO A 6 -21.94 3.03 7.44
C PRO A 6 -22.92 2.10 8.15
N PRO A 7 -22.49 1.22 9.09
CA PRO A 7 -23.41 0.55 9.96
C PRO A 7 -24.28 1.60 10.63
N LYS A 8 -25.57 1.52 10.35
CA LYS A 8 -26.54 2.51 10.75
C LYS A 8 -27.77 1.81 11.28
N TYR A 9 -28.39 2.45 12.24
CA TYR A 9 -29.73 2.12 12.68
C TYR A 9 -30.57 3.36 12.42
N SER A 10 -31.75 3.17 11.83
CA SER A 10 -32.73 4.21 11.65
C SER A 10 -34.04 3.78 12.30
N GLU A 11 -34.72 4.74 12.90
CA GLU A 11 -36.04 4.57 13.49
C GLU A 11 -36.89 5.78 13.08
N ASN A 12 -38.09 5.49 12.60
CA ASN A 12 -39.04 6.50 12.15
C ASN A 12 -40.14 6.63 13.19
N ILE A 13 -40.41 7.85 13.64
CA ILE A 13 -41.40 8.15 14.66
C ILE A 13 -42.46 9.08 14.09
N HIS A 14 -43.72 8.68 14.19
CA HIS A 14 -44.82 9.54 13.79
C HIS A 14 -45.08 10.61 14.84
N LEU A 15 -45.22 11.86 14.39
CA LEU A 15 -45.36 13.04 15.24
C LEU A 15 -46.82 13.43 15.52
N TYR A 16 -47.75 12.46 15.60
CA TYR A 16 -49.19 12.74 15.73
C TYR A 16 -49.55 13.65 16.92
N ASP A 17 -48.78 13.59 18.01
CA ASP A 17 -49.00 14.36 19.25
C ASP A 17 -47.89 15.39 19.53
N TRP A 18 -47.17 15.84 18.50
CA TRP A 18 -46.02 16.74 18.64
C TRP A 18 -46.12 17.94 17.68
N ASP A 19 -45.83 19.14 18.19
CA ASP A 19 -45.38 20.21 17.32
C ASP A 19 -43.95 19.90 16.81
N LYS A 20 -43.68 20.22 15.53
CA LYS A 20 -42.42 19.86 14.87
C LYS A 20 -41.22 20.55 15.49
N GLU A 21 -41.36 21.84 15.82
CA GLU A 21 -40.27 22.60 16.42
C GLU A 21 -40.07 22.18 17.88
N GLU A 22 -41.16 21.93 18.61
CA GLU A 22 -41.12 21.39 19.97
C GLU A 22 -40.39 20.05 20.03
N PHE A 23 -40.64 19.15 19.07
CA PHE A 23 -39.93 17.87 18.98
C PHE A 23 -38.43 18.07 18.73
N ILE A 24 -38.05 18.92 17.76
CA ILE A 24 -36.64 19.21 17.47
C ILE A 24 -35.93 19.78 18.70
N PHE A 25 -36.54 20.76 19.36
CA PHE A 25 -35.98 21.36 20.57
C PHE A 25 -35.82 20.33 21.70
N THR A 26 -36.84 19.52 21.95
CA THR A 26 -36.80 18.48 22.98
C THR A 26 -35.74 17.42 22.67
N ALA A 27 -35.62 16.99 21.42
CA ALA A 27 -34.59 16.06 20.97
C ALA A 27 -33.19 16.65 21.05
N LEU A 28 -33.04 17.95 20.81
CA LEU A 28 -31.77 18.65 20.95
C LEU A 28 -31.33 18.75 22.43
N GLU A 29 -32.24 19.13 23.33
CA GLU A 29 -31.96 19.17 24.77
C GLU A 29 -31.66 17.77 25.32
N ALA A 30 -32.38 16.74 24.85
CA ALA A 30 -32.08 15.36 25.15
C ALA A 30 -30.65 14.97 24.71
N ALA A 31 -30.24 15.36 23.49
CA ALA A 31 -28.87 15.12 23.03
C ALA A 31 -27.83 15.86 23.90
N LYS A 32 -28.08 17.12 24.28
CA LYS A 32 -27.20 17.88 25.18
C LYS A 32 -27.06 17.23 26.57
N GLN A 33 -28.14 16.71 27.14
CA GLN A 33 -28.11 15.98 28.43
C GLN A 33 -27.25 14.72 28.39
N GLN A 34 -27.03 14.15 27.21
CA GLN A 34 -26.16 12.99 27.01
C GLN A 34 -24.70 13.39 26.69
N ASP A 35 -24.35 14.67 26.84
CA ASP A 35 -23.06 15.26 26.45
C ASP A 35 -22.73 15.11 24.96
N TRP A 36 -23.75 15.06 24.09
CA TRP A 36 -23.51 14.96 22.64
C TRP A 36 -23.09 16.30 22.07
N ASN A 37 -22.12 16.26 21.16
CA ASN A 37 -21.62 17.46 20.50
C ASN A 37 -22.49 17.82 19.30
N ILE A 38 -23.23 18.92 19.39
CA ILE A 38 -24.11 19.39 18.32
C ILE A 38 -23.28 20.03 17.21
N SER A 39 -23.44 19.53 15.98
CA SER A 39 -22.67 19.97 14.82
C SER A 39 -23.43 20.98 13.96
N SER A 40 -24.72 20.74 13.72
CA SER A 40 -25.57 21.63 12.92
C SER A 40 -27.02 21.52 13.36
N ILE A 41 -27.77 22.62 13.22
CA ILE A 41 -29.18 22.75 13.59
C ILE A 41 -29.90 23.46 12.43
N SER A 42 -31.10 23.03 12.11
CA SER A 42 -31.98 23.60 11.08
C SER A 42 -33.44 23.52 11.53
N SER A 43 -34.34 24.20 10.81
CA SER A 43 -35.79 24.16 11.06
C SER A 43 -36.39 22.76 10.84
N THR A 44 -35.69 21.88 10.14
CA THR A 44 -36.15 20.53 9.81
C THR A 44 -35.40 19.44 10.56
N GLY A 45 -34.42 19.77 11.41
CA GLY A 45 -33.62 18.78 12.13
C GLY A 45 -32.24 19.24 12.61
N PHE A 46 -31.46 18.32 13.17
CA PHE A 46 -30.09 18.58 13.63
C PHE A 46 -29.17 17.35 13.43
N VAL A 47 -27.87 17.62 13.46
CA VAL A 47 -26.82 16.58 13.52
C VAL A 47 -26.01 16.75 14.80
N ALA A 48 -25.82 15.64 15.50
CA ALA A 48 -25.02 15.56 16.71
C ALA A 48 -24.04 14.38 16.64
N TYR A 49 -23.00 14.43 17.47
CA TYR A 49 -21.99 13.39 17.61
C TYR A 49 -21.94 12.89 19.04
N THR A 50 -22.00 11.57 19.23
CA THR A 50 -21.88 10.97 20.57
C THR A 50 -20.49 11.21 21.18
N PRO A 51 -20.32 11.09 22.51
CA PRO A 51 -19.01 11.20 23.15
C PRO A 51 -18.02 10.14 22.67
N PHE A 52 -16.76 10.54 22.50
CA PHE A 52 -15.67 9.61 22.20
C PHE A 52 -15.35 8.74 23.43
N SER A 53 -15.29 7.42 23.23
CA SER A 53 -14.88 6.44 24.23
C SER A 53 -14.31 5.17 23.58
N TRP A 54 -13.71 4.30 24.39
CA TRP A 54 -13.23 2.98 23.94
C TRP A 54 -14.34 2.08 23.34
N ARG A 55 -15.62 2.36 23.64
CA ARG A 55 -16.78 1.65 23.09
C ARG A 55 -17.52 2.42 22.00
N SER A 56 -17.37 3.75 21.89
CA SER A 56 -18.09 4.62 20.95
C SER A 56 -17.13 5.62 20.31
N TRP A 57 -17.02 5.66 18.98
CA TRP A 57 -16.02 6.50 18.30
C TRP A 57 -16.61 7.79 17.76
N SER A 58 -17.46 8.42 18.58
CA SER A 58 -18.22 9.61 18.25
C SER A 58 -19.27 9.42 17.16
N GLU A 59 -20.13 8.40 17.26
CA GLU A 59 -21.13 8.09 16.22
C GLU A 59 -21.99 9.31 15.85
N LYS A 60 -22.31 9.45 14.57
CA LYS A 60 -23.10 10.55 14.02
C LYS A 60 -24.57 10.22 14.17
N VAL A 61 -25.31 11.12 14.81
CA VAL A 61 -26.75 11.01 14.98
C VAL A 61 -27.41 12.16 14.23
N THR A 62 -28.31 11.82 13.30
CA THR A 62 -29.09 12.76 12.50
C THR A 62 -30.55 12.61 12.90
N VAL A 63 -31.19 13.72 13.25
CA VAL A 63 -32.63 13.81 13.47
C VAL A 63 -33.17 14.74 12.41
N SER A 64 -34.08 14.28 11.56
CA SER A 64 -34.75 15.10 10.56
C SER A 64 -36.25 14.83 10.54
N ILE A 65 -37.04 15.84 10.18
CA ILE A 65 -38.50 15.72 10.07
C ILE A 65 -38.90 15.90 8.61
N ALA A 66 -39.64 14.94 8.06
CA ALA A 66 -40.29 15.01 6.76
C ALA A 66 -41.69 14.42 6.86
N ASP A 67 -42.70 15.05 6.26
CA ASP A 67 -44.08 14.54 6.16
C ASP A 67 -44.67 14.00 7.48
N ASP A 68 -44.50 14.74 8.59
CA ASP A 68 -44.95 14.40 9.96
C ASP A 68 -44.29 13.14 10.56
N ILE A 69 -43.16 12.72 9.99
CA ILE A 69 -42.31 11.63 10.47
C ILE A 69 -40.95 12.20 10.88
N ALA A 70 -40.56 11.96 12.13
CA ALA A 70 -39.19 12.14 12.58
C ALA A 70 -38.34 10.93 12.18
N HIS A 71 -37.39 11.15 11.28
CA HIS A 71 -36.37 10.20 10.89
C HIS A 71 -35.15 10.38 11.81
N ILE A 72 -34.91 9.39 12.66
CA ILE A 72 -33.75 9.38 13.54
C ILE A 72 -32.78 8.32 13.04
N ARG A 73 -31.55 8.72 12.73
CA ARG A 73 -30.49 7.83 12.27
C ARG A 73 -29.27 7.98 13.15
N SER A 74 -28.76 6.89 13.69
CA SER A 74 -27.41 6.81 14.27
C SER A 74 -26.55 5.99 13.33
N GLU A 75 -25.40 6.52 12.95
CA GLU A 75 -24.46 5.88 12.04
C GLU A 75 -23.02 5.95 12.54
N CYS A 76 -22.28 4.87 12.29
CA CYS A 76 -20.90 4.78 12.74
C CYS A 76 -20.01 5.84 12.10
N THR A 77 -19.16 6.50 12.89
CA THR A 77 -18.14 7.44 12.40
C THR A 77 -16.78 6.78 12.34
N GLY A 78 -16.13 6.89 11.18
CA GLY A 78 -14.77 6.42 10.96
C GLY A 78 -14.64 4.90 10.84
N ASN A 79 -13.78 4.34 11.68
CA ASN A 79 -13.08 3.08 11.44
C ASN A 79 -13.88 1.79 11.75
N GLN A 80 -15.20 1.88 11.91
CA GLN A 80 -16.04 0.78 12.39
C GLN A 80 -16.86 0.14 11.26
N LEU A 81 -16.53 -1.11 10.93
CA LEU A 81 -17.30 -1.93 10.00
C LEU A 81 -18.40 -2.76 10.71
N PHE A 82 -18.42 -2.74 12.04
CA PHE A 82 -19.34 -3.52 12.86
C PHE A 82 -19.93 -2.69 14.00
N ASP A 83 -21.25 -2.61 14.04
CA ASP A 83 -21.99 -1.79 15.00
C ASP A 83 -22.09 -2.44 16.40
N SER A 84 -22.03 -3.77 16.52
CA SER A 84 -22.37 -4.51 17.74
C SER A 84 -23.72 -4.11 18.39
N GLY A 85 -24.64 -3.44 17.68
CA GLY A 85 -25.89 -2.90 18.21
C GLY A 85 -25.80 -1.53 18.89
N LYS A 86 -24.67 -0.83 18.75
CA LYS A 86 -24.42 0.46 19.39
C LYS A 86 -25.30 1.58 18.84
N ASN A 87 -25.45 1.70 17.52
CA ASN A 87 -26.31 2.70 16.89
C ASN A 87 -27.77 2.51 17.31
N LYS A 88 -28.22 1.26 17.47
CA LYS A 88 -29.54 0.96 18.05
C LYS A 88 -29.64 1.43 19.50
N LYS A 89 -28.58 1.24 20.30
CA LYS A 89 -28.53 1.73 21.68
C LYS A 89 -28.55 3.25 21.76
N ASN A 90 -27.81 3.94 20.88
CA ASN A 90 -27.78 5.41 20.82
C ASN A 90 -29.17 5.98 20.52
N ILE A 91 -29.88 5.42 19.53
CA ILE A 91 -31.25 5.85 19.23
C ILE A 91 -32.17 5.57 20.41
N LYS A 92 -32.12 4.37 20.99
CA LYS A 92 -32.93 4.05 22.17
C LYS A 92 -32.69 5.01 23.34
N GLN A 93 -31.43 5.35 23.60
CA GLN A 93 -31.03 6.29 24.65
C GLN A 93 -31.50 7.71 24.36
N LEU A 94 -31.47 8.15 23.10
CA LEU A 94 -32.02 9.44 22.69
C LEU A 94 -33.54 9.48 22.92
N LEU A 95 -34.26 8.43 22.54
CA LEU A 95 -35.72 8.34 22.71
C LEU A 95 -36.12 8.33 24.19
N GLU A 96 -35.46 7.51 25.01
CA GLU A 96 -35.67 7.51 26.46
C GLU A 96 -35.38 8.90 27.06
N SER A 97 -34.34 9.58 26.58
CA SER A 97 -34.00 10.94 27.05
C SER A 97 -35.02 11.98 26.57
N ILE A 98 -35.60 11.85 25.37
CA ILE A 98 -36.68 12.72 24.88
C ILE A 98 -37.89 12.63 25.80
N ASP A 99 -38.29 11.42 26.20
CA ASP A 99 -39.43 11.22 27.11
C ASP A 99 -39.19 11.87 28.49
N VAL A 100 -37.96 11.76 29.01
CA VAL A 100 -37.56 12.41 30.27
C VAL A 100 -37.57 13.93 30.14
N VAL A 101 -37.01 14.49 29.06
CA VAL A 101 -36.98 15.94 28.82
C VAL A 101 -38.40 16.48 28.65
N ARG A 102 -39.24 15.79 27.88
CA ARG A 102 -40.65 16.16 27.65
C ARG A 102 -41.45 16.27 28.95
N THR A 103 -41.20 15.36 29.88
CA THR A 103 -41.92 15.32 31.18
C THR A 103 -41.35 16.29 32.21
N THR A 104 -40.14 16.79 32.00
CA THR A 104 -39.43 17.67 32.94
C THR A 104 -39.50 19.15 32.54
N LEU A 105 -39.57 19.47 31.24
CA LEU A 105 -39.64 20.85 30.76
C LEU A 105 -41.02 21.47 31.00
N THR A 106 -41.03 22.69 31.53
CA THR A 106 -42.25 23.51 31.59
C THR A 106 -42.53 24.14 30.23
N ARG A 107 -43.79 24.44 29.93
CA ARG A 107 -44.20 25.06 28.67
C ARG A 107 -43.50 26.41 28.42
N GLU A 108 -43.27 27.17 29.47
CA GLU A 108 -42.52 28.43 29.44
C GLU A 108 -41.05 28.24 29.05
N ALA A 109 -40.41 27.15 29.48
CA ALA A 109 -39.03 26.83 29.13
C ALA A 109 -38.91 26.37 27.67
N ILE A 110 -39.93 25.66 27.16
CA ILE A 110 -40.03 25.27 25.75
C ILE A 110 -40.16 26.52 24.87
N ASP A 111 -41.08 27.43 25.20
CA ASP A 111 -41.33 28.64 24.40
C ASP A 111 -40.08 29.54 24.35
N ALA A 112 -39.40 29.75 25.48
CA ALA A 112 -38.15 30.52 25.54
C ALA A 112 -36.99 29.83 24.79
N GLY A 113 -36.92 28.49 24.87
CA GLY A 113 -35.92 27.69 24.17
C GLY A 113 -36.11 27.70 22.65
N LEU A 114 -37.35 27.63 22.19
CA LEU A 114 -37.72 27.74 20.77
C LEU A 114 -37.37 29.11 20.19
N GLU A 115 -37.56 30.19 20.95
CA GLU A 115 -37.17 31.54 20.52
C GLU A 115 -35.65 31.66 20.34
N SER A 116 -34.87 31.07 21.25
CA SER A 116 -33.41 30.95 21.09
C SER A 116 -33.02 30.08 19.89
N LEU A 117 -33.69 28.95 19.69
CA LEU A 117 -33.41 28.04 18.58
C LEU A 117 -33.66 28.70 17.22
N ARG A 118 -34.72 29.51 17.13
CA ARG A 118 -35.06 30.30 15.94
C ARG A 118 -34.00 31.35 15.59
N ALA A 119 -33.32 31.89 16.60
CA ALA A 119 -32.18 32.79 16.38
C ALA A 119 -30.93 32.03 15.85
N ASP A 120 -30.75 30.77 16.26
CA ASP A 120 -29.63 29.92 15.87
C ASP A 120 -29.79 29.26 14.48
N TYR A 121 -31.00 29.25 13.90
CA TYR A 121 -31.26 28.71 12.55
C TYR A 121 -30.48 29.41 11.41
N ASN A 122 -29.83 30.55 11.66
CA ASN A 122 -29.04 31.27 10.66
C ASN A 122 -27.63 30.71 10.41
N ILE A 123 -27.36 29.46 10.77
CA ILE A 123 -26.05 28.83 10.59
C ILE A 123 -26.24 27.50 9.84
N ILE A 124 -26.06 27.56 8.52
CA ILE A 124 -25.91 26.46 7.53
C ILE A 124 -27.14 26.22 6.64
N ALA A 125 -26.91 26.28 5.33
CA ALA A 125 -27.89 26.10 4.26
C ALA A 125 -28.55 24.72 4.27
N ASP A 126 -29.88 24.72 4.10
CA ASP A 126 -30.82 23.59 4.09
C ASP A 126 -30.49 22.41 3.15
N GLU A 127 -29.53 22.51 2.22
CA GLU A 127 -29.39 21.52 1.15
C GLU A 127 -28.42 20.36 1.43
N GLN A 128 -27.54 20.44 2.43
CA GLN A 128 -26.54 19.37 2.68
C GLN A 128 -26.96 18.33 3.72
N LEU A 129 -27.94 18.63 4.57
CA LEU A 129 -28.43 17.71 5.61
C LEU A 129 -29.51 16.73 5.12
N LEU A 130 -30.23 17.07 4.04
CA LEU A 130 -31.45 16.38 3.63
C LEU A 130 -31.27 15.26 2.59
N PHE A 131 -30.06 14.99 2.10
CA PHE A 131 -29.84 13.91 1.12
C PHE A 131 -28.85 12.86 1.60
N SER A 132 -29.29 12.05 2.56
CA SER A 132 -29.08 10.61 2.43
C SER A 132 -30.44 9.97 2.22
N PRO A 133 -30.88 9.77 0.96
CA PRO A 133 -32.06 8.95 0.72
C PRO A 133 -31.88 7.65 1.48
N ASP A 134 -32.90 7.25 2.22
CA ASP A 134 -33.08 5.85 2.56
C ASP A 134 -33.23 5.09 1.23
N SER A 135 -32.10 4.76 0.61
CA SER A 135 -32.12 3.64 -0.30
C SER A 135 -32.20 2.41 0.59
N ASN A 136 -33.36 1.76 0.54
CA ASN A 136 -33.59 0.36 0.91
C ASN A 136 -32.69 -0.61 0.10
N GLU A 137 -31.50 -0.20 -0.31
CA GLU A 137 -30.58 -0.98 -1.13
C GLU A 137 -29.64 -1.78 -0.21
N ASP A 138 -29.93 -3.08 -0.12
CA ASP A 138 -29.05 -4.16 0.31
C ASP A 138 -28.01 -3.76 1.37
N SER A 139 -28.38 -3.75 2.65
CA SER A 139 -27.42 -3.65 3.77
C SER A 139 -26.61 -4.95 3.98
N GLY A 140 -26.50 -5.81 2.97
CA GLY A 140 -25.78 -7.07 3.04
C GLY A 140 -24.27 -6.88 2.83
N PHE A 141 -23.45 -7.81 3.33
CA PHE A 141 -21.99 -7.81 3.12
C PHE A 141 -21.59 -7.67 1.63
N LEU A 142 -22.40 -8.22 0.72
CA LEU A 142 -22.17 -8.14 -0.72
C LEU A 142 -22.27 -6.70 -1.28
N SER A 143 -22.87 -5.76 -0.56
CA SER A 143 -22.96 -4.35 -0.97
C SER A 143 -21.59 -3.67 -1.02
N LEU A 144 -20.60 -4.19 -0.28
CA LEU A 144 -19.21 -3.70 -0.29
C LEU A 144 -18.54 -3.90 -1.65
N PHE A 145 -19.04 -4.85 -2.45
CA PHE A 145 -18.48 -5.19 -3.76
C PHE A 145 -19.31 -4.63 -4.93
N LYS A 146 -20.35 -3.83 -4.65
CA LYS A 146 -21.21 -3.23 -5.68
C LYS A 146 -20.92 -1.73 -5.84
N PRO A 147 -20.54 -1.27 -7.05
CA PRO A 147 -20.36 0.16 -7.33
C PRO A 147 -21.66 0.97 -7.10
N ARG A 148 -21.55 2.12 -6.44
CA ARG A 148 -22.68 3.04 -6.19
C ARG A 148 -22.23 4.51 -6.16
N LYS A 149 -23.18 5.44 -6.12
CA LYS A 149 -22.86 6.88 -6.04
C LYS A 149 -22.04 7.17 -4.77
N GLY A 150 -20.88 7.81 -4.93
CA GLY A 150 -19.94 8.10 -3.84
C GLY A 150 -19.03 6.94 -3.42
N TYR A 151 -19.22 5.74 -4.00
CA TYR A 151 -18.44 4.53 -3.73
C TYR A 151 -18.42 3.62 -4.96
N PHE A 152 -17.86 4.14 -6.05
CA PHE A 152 -17.91 3.52 -7.37
C PHE A 152 -16.59 2.84 -7.73
N MET A 153 -15.46 3.48 -7.47
CA MET A 153 -14.14 3.01 -7.85
C MET A 153 -13.58 1.98 -6.89
N THR A 154 -13.87 2.10 -5.59
CA THR A 154 -13.34 1.15 -4.61
C THR A 154 -13.75 -0.30 -4.91
N PRO A 155 -15.05 -0.63 -5.16
CA PRO A 155 -15.43 -1.99 -5.52
C PRO A 155 -14.78 -2.49 -6.81
N ILE A 156 -14.59 -1.60 -7.78
CA ILE A 156 -13.94 -1.93 -9.06
C ILE A 156 -12.48 -2.31 -8.83
N LEU A 157 -11.74 -1.49 -8.08
CA LEU A 157 -10.33 -1.77 -7.76
C LEU A 157 -10.20 -3.06 -6.96
N VAL A 158 -11.08 -3.31 -5.98
CA VAL A 158 -11.12 -4.57 -5.23
C VAL A 158 -11.39 -5.75 -6.16
N GLY A 159 -12.38 -5.63 -7.05
CA GLY A 159 -12.69 -6.66 -8.05
C GLY A 159 -11.53 -6.96 -8.99
N ILE A 160 -10.81 -5.94 -9.46
CA ILE A 160 -9.63 -6.12 -10.33
C ILE A 160 -8.53 -6.88 -9.59
N ASN A 161 -8.21 -6.50 -8.35
CA ASN A 161 -7.17 -7.18 -7.56
C ASN A 161 -7.51 -8.66 -7.30
N ILE A 162 -8.78 -8.94 -6.96
CA ILE A 162 -9.26 -10.32 -6.78
C ILE A 162 -9.19 -11.09 -8.09
N LEU A 163 -9.61 -10.49 -9.21
CA LEU A 163 -9.58 -11.12 -10.52
C LEU A 163 -8.15 -11.45 -10.96
N VAL A 164 -7.22 -10.51 -10.84
CA VAL A 164 -5.81 -10.74 -11.18
C VAL A 164 -5.24 -11.89 -10.35
N PHE A 165 -5.50 -11.92 -9.04
CA PHE A 165 -5.03 -13.00 -8.17
C PHE A 165 -5.63 -14.36 -8.54
N ILE A 166 -6.93 -14.42 -8.89
CA ILE A 166 -7.56 -15.66 -9.37
C ILE A 166 -6.88 -16.14 -10.65
N ILE A 167 -6.60 -15.25 -11.60
CA ILE A 167 -5.94 -15.62 -12.86
C ILE A 167 -4.50 -16.10 -12.59
N MET A 168 -3.76 -15.46 -11.68
CA MET A 168 -2.43 -15.93 -11.25
C MET A 168 -2.49 -17.39 -10.76
N VAL A 169 -3.42 -17.69 -9.86
CA VAL A 169 -3.60 -19.04 -9.30
C VAL A 169 -3.99 -20.04 -10.37
N LEU A 170 -4.92 -19.69 -11.26
CA LEU A 170 -5.33 -20.55 -12.38
C LEU A 170 -4.19 -20.81 -13.38
N SER A 171 -3.18 -19.93 -13.41
CA SER A 171 -1.99 -20.05 -14.27
C SER A 171 -0.84 -20.81 -13.59
N GLY A 172 -1.03 -21.33 -12.38
CA GLY A 172 -0.06 -22.17 -11.68
C GLY A 172 0.73 -21.48 -10.57
N VAL A 173 0.43 -20.22 -10.24
CA VAL A 173 1.07 -19.53 -9.10
C VAL A 173 0.51 -20.07 -7.77
N ASP A 174 1.39 -20.33 -6.81
CA ASP A 174 0.98 -20.83 -5.49
C ASP A 174 0.06 -19.84 -4.75
N VAL A 175 -0.97 -20.37 -4.09
CA VAL A 175 -2.01 -19.56 -3.44
C VAL A 175 -1.51 -18.86 -2.17
N PHE A 176 -0.53 -19.42 -1.49
CA PHE A 176 -0.07 -18.96 -0.18
C PHE A 176 1.31 -18.32 -0.23
N GLN A 177 2.22 -18.89 -1.01
CA GLN A 177 3.62 -18.50 -1.12
C GLN A 177 4.08 -18.55 -2.59
N PRO A 178 3.64 -17.59 -3.43
CA PRO A 178 4.21 -17.42 -4.77
C PRO A 178 5.74 -17.30 -4.72
N ASP A 179 6.43 -18.00 -5.60
CA ASP A 179 7.87 -17.83 -5.76
C ASP A 179 8.19 -16.48 -6.45
N THR A 180 9.43 -16.03 -6.26
CA THR A 180 9.91 -14.74 -6.77
C THR A 180 9.80 -14.65 -8.30
N GLN A 181 10.09 -15.73 -9.03
CA GLN A 181 10.07 -15.73 -10.48
C GLN A 181 8.64 -15.57 -11.00
N SER A 182 7.68 -16.32 -10.44
CA SER A 182 6.26 -16.17 -10.75
C SER A 182 5.78 -14.73 -10.56
N LEU A 183 6.20 -14.05 -9.49
CA LEU A 183 5.83 -12.65 -9.25
C LEU A 183 6.43 -11.72 -10.30
N ILE A 184 7.70 -11.92 -10.66
CA ILE A 184 8.37 -11.17 -11.72
C ILE A 184 7.65 -11.38 -13.05
N ASP A 185 7.31 -12.61 -13.42
CA ASP A 185 6.63 -12.92 -14.68
C ASP A 185 5.24 -12.27 -14.78
N TRP A 186 4.54 -12.20 -13.65
CA TRP A 186 3.24 -11.52 -13.56
C TRP A 186 3.32 -10.00 -13.53
N GLY A 187 4.53 -9.45 -13.34
CA GLY A 187 4.76 -8.02 -13.44
C GLY A 187 5.01 -7.29 -12.13
N ALA A 188 5.53 -7.98 -11.11
CA ALA A 188 5.97 -7.34 -9.88
C ALA A 188 7.09 -6.33 -10.17
N ASN A 189 7.23 -5.34 -9.29
CA ASN A 189 8.23 -4.30 -9.44
C ASN A 189 9.60 -4.85 -9.07
N PHE A 190 10.55 -4.76 -9.99
CA PHE A 190 11.91 -5.25 -9.81
C PHE A 190 12.87 -4.34 -10.57
N LYS A 191 13.77 -3.65 -9.85
CA LYS A 191 14.60 -2.57 -10.41
C LYS A 191 15.30 -2.92 -11.72
N PRO A 192 15.99 -4.06 -11.85
CA PRO A 192 16.73 -4.39 -13.08
C PRO A 192 15.85 -4.31 -14.31
N LEU A 193 14.70 -4.98 -14.26
CA LEU A 193 13.76 -5.07 -15.38
C LEU A 193 12.98 -3.77 -15.57
N THR A 194 12.54 -3.14 -14.49
CA THR A 194 11.77 -1.89 -14.56
C THR A 194 12.59 -0.76 -15.22
N LEU A 195 13.89 -0.69 -14.94
CA LEU A 195 14.80 0.30 -15.51
C LEU A 195 15.35 -0.09 -16.89
N GLU A 196 15.11 -1.30 -17.38
CA GLU A 196 15.53 -1.77 -18.73
C GLU A 196 14.43 -1.70 -19.80
N GLY A 197 13.29 -1.08 -19.47
CA GLY A 197 12.21 -0.83 -20.42
C GLY A 197 10.88 -1.43 -20.02
N GLU A 198 10.82 -2.22 -18.95
CA GLU A 198 9.57 -2.76 -18.40
C GLU A 198 8.94 -1.79 -17.39
N TRP A 199 8.89 -0.50 -17.73
CA TRP A 199 8.37 0.59 -16.89
C TRP A 199 6.92 0.38 -16.43
N TRP A 200 6.15 -0.44 -17.17
CA TRP A 200 4.79 -0.81 -16.81
C TRP A 200 4.72 -1.54 -15.46
N ARG A 201 5.84 -2.12 -14.98
CA ARG A 201 5.97 -2.78 -13.66
C ARG A 201 5.63 -1.87 -12.50
N LEU A 202 5.89 -0.57 -12.64
CA LEU A 202 5.52 0.45 -11.65
C LEU A 202 4.00 0.51 -11.43
N PHE A 203 3.21 0.13 -12.43
CA PHE A 203 1.76 0.12 -12.37
C PHE A 203 1.20 -1.26 -12.02
N THR A 204 1.64 -2.32 -12.72
CA THR A 204 1.11 -3.67 -12.55
C THR A 204 1.39 -4.24 -11.16
N ALA A 205 2.52 -3.88 -10.54
CA ALA A 205 2.86 -4.31 -9.20
C ALA A 205 1.78 -3.95 -8.16
N CYS A 206 1.00 -2.90 -8.39
CA CYS A 206 -0.12 -2.52 -7.52
C CYS A 206 -1.25 -3.55 -7.46
N PHE A 207 -1.30 -4.49 -8.42
CA PHE A 207 -2.41 -5.45 -8.56
C PHE A 207 -2.01 -6.91 -8.29
N ILE A 208 -0.73 -7.18 -8.14
CA ILE A 208 -0.16 -8.52 -7.91
C ILE A 208 -0.01 -8.74 -6.41
N HIS A 209 -0.30 -9.95 -5.92
CA HIS A 209 -0.24 -10.27 -4.50
C HIS A 209 0.58 -11.51 -4.22
N ILE A 210 1.39 -11.42 -3.16
CA ILE A 210 2.32 -12.47 -2.66
C ILE A 210 1.55 -13.48 -1.79
N GLY A 211 0.40 -13.96 -2.27
CA GLY A 211 -0.45 -14.93 -1.58
C GLY A 211 -1.76 -14.36 -1.02
N VAL A 212 -2.65 -15.28 -0.65
CA VAL A 212 -4.05 -14.98 -0.33
C VAL A 212 -4.22 -14.12 0.91
N PHE A 213 -3.41 -14.31 1.96
CA PHE A 213 -3.50 -13.48 3.17
C PHE A 213 -3.11 -12.03 2.90
N HIS A 214 -2.09 -11.83 2.07
CA HIS A 214 -1.67 -10.49 1.65
C HIS A 214 -2.78 -9.79 0.84
N LEU A 215 -3.43 -10.51 -0.09
CA LEU A 215 -4.61 -10.00 -0.80
C LEU A 215 -5.73 -9.61 0.15
N LEU A 216 -6.13 -10.51 1.07
CA LEU A 216 -7.26 -10.26 1.97
C LEU A 216 -7.03 -9.02 2.86
N LEU A 217 -5.82 -8.85 3.40
CA LEU A 217 -5.46 -7.69 4.20
C LEU A 217 -5.47 -6.38 3.37
N ASN A 218 -4.96 -6.42 2.15
CA ASN A 218 -5.02 -5.26 1.24
C ASN A 218 -6.45 -4.92 0.84
N MET A 219 -7.28 -5.91 0.52
CA MET A 219 -8.67 -5.66 0.15
C MET A 219 -9.48 -5.13 1.32
N TYR A 220 -9.24 -5.64 2.54
CA TYR A 220 -9.80 -5.08 3.76
C TYR A 220 -9.43 -3.59 3.92
N ALA A 221 -8.14 -3.26 3.82
CA ALA A 221 -7.67 -1.89 3.96
C ALA A 221 -8.16 -0.97 2.84
N LEU A 222 -8.22 -1.47 1.59
CA LEU A 222 -8.72 -0.73 0.43
C LEU A 222 -10.22 -0.44 0.52
N LEU A 223 -11.02 -1.46 0.85
CA LEU A 223 -12.46 -1.28 1.09
C LEU A 223 -12.64 -0.18 2.13
N TYR A 224 -11.93 -0.30 3.23
CA TYR A 224 -12.04 0.62 4.35
C TYR A 224 -11.69 2.07 4.04
N ILE A 225 -10.51 2.31 3.47
CA ILE A 225 -10.11 3.67 3.12
C ILE A 225 -10.98 4.23 2.01
N GLY A 226 -11.38 3.40 1.05
CA GLY A 226 -12.27 3.80 -0.04
C GLY A 226 -13.64 4.23 0.44
N LEU A 227 -14.17 3.52 1.43
CA LEU A 227 -15.43 3.83 2.08
C LEU A 227 -15.42 5.17 2.81
N MET A 228 -14.29 5.53 3.42
CA MET A 228 -14.15 6.80 4.11
C MET A 228 -13.81 7.94 3.15
N LEU A 229 -12.97 7.70 2.15
CA LEU A 229 -12.33 8.77 1.37
C LEU A 229 -12.98 9.02 0.01
N GLU A 230 -13.52 7.99 -0.65
CA GLU A 230 -14.16 8.14 -1.96
C GLU A 230 -15.36 9.10 -1.96
N PRO A 231 -16.22 9.16 -0.92
CA PRO A 231 -17.31 10.13 -0.86
C PRO A 231 -16.83 11.59 -0.93
N TYR A 232 -15.66 11.90 -0.34
CA TYR A 232 -15.09 13.25 -0.35
C TYR A 232 -14.41 13.57 -1.69
N LEU A 233 -13.68 12.61 -2.27
CA LEU A 233 -12.93 12.84 -3.50
C LEU A 233 -13.79 12.76 -4.77
N GLY A 234 -14.79 11.88 -4.75
CA GLY A 234 -15.48 11.40 -5.93
C GLY A 234 -14.61 10.47 -6.79
N LYS A 235 -15.26 9.78 -7.73
CA LYS A 235 -14.66 8.69 -8.51
C LYS A 235 -13.34 9.04 -9.22
N SER A 236 -13.26 10.20 -9.88
CA SER A 236 -12.09 10.53 -10.71
C SER A 236 -10.87 10.91 -9.88
N ARG A 237 -11.06 11.72 -8.82
CA ARG A 237 -9.96 12.12 -7.94
C ARG A 237 -9.49 10.95 -7.08
N PHE A 238 -10.41 10.09 -6.64
CA PHE A 238 -10.08 8.87 -5.92
C PHE A 238 -9.22 7.92 -6.77
N LEU A 239 -9.65 7.63 -8.01
CA LEU A 239 -8.88 6.79 -8.93
C LEU A 239 -7.50 7.39 -9.24
N ALA A 240 -7.46 8.69 -9.54
CA ALA A 240 -6.19 9.36 -9.81
C ALA A 240 -5.25 9.29 -8.60
N ALA A 241 -5.73 9.61 -7.39
CA ALA A 241 -4.93 9.52 -6.18
C ALA A 241 -4.41 8.11 -5.92
N TYR A 242 -5.26 7.08 -6.07
CA TYR A 242 -4.86 5.69 -5.87
C TYR A 242 -3.76 5.26 -6.84
N LEU A 243 -3.93 5.53 -8.14
CA LEU A 243 -2.96 5.15 -9.16
C LEU A 243 -1.65 5.93 -9.04
N LEU A 244 -1.72 7.25 -8.85
CA LEU A 244 -0.53 8.09 -8.70
C LEU A 244 0.28 7.68 -7.47
N SER A 245 -0.38 7.47 -6.32
CA SER A 245 0.29 7.00 -5.12
C SER A 245 0.88 5.60 -5.27
N GLY A 246 0.20 4.70 -5.98
CA GLY A 246 0.74 3.37 -6.30
C GLY A 246 2.04 3.45 -7.09
N VAL A 247 2.05 4.23 -8.17
CA VAL A 247 3.25 4.41 -9.00
C VAL A 247 4.37 5.09 -8.22
N PHE A 248 4.08 6.13 -7.42
CA PHE A 248 5.08 6.77 -6.55
C PHE A 248 5.62 5.81 -5.48
N ALA A 249 4.78 4.94 -4.92
CA ALA A 249 5.22 3.90 -3.99
C ALA A 249 6.19 2.92 -4.67
N SER A 250 5.88 2.46 -5.89
CA SER A 250 6.79 1.61 -6.67
C SER A 250 8.10 2.34 -7.01
N MET A 251 8.04 3.63 -7.33
CA MET A 251 9.25 4.45 -7.55
C MET A 251 10.11 4.57 -6.28
N ALA A 252 9.49 4.75 -5.10
CA ALA A 252 10.20 4.80 -3.83
C ALA A 252 10.85 3.44 -3.48
N SER A 253 10.15 2.34 -3.77
CA SER A 253 10.69 0.98 -3.67
C SER A 253 11.93 0.82 -4.55
N LEU A 254 11.86 1.25 -5.82
CA LEU A 254 13.03 1.24 -6.71
C LEU A 254 14.18 2.07 -6.14
N TRP A 255 13.92 3.27 -5.65
CA TRP A 255 15.00 4.10 -5.09
C TRP A 255 15.72 3.42 -3.92
N TRP A 256 14.97 2.67 -3.09
CA TRP A 256 15.50 2.08 -1.87
C TRP A 256 16.09 0.68 -2.05
N HIS A 257 15.57 -0.11 -2.98
CA HIS A 257 15.91 -1.53 -3.13
C HIS A 257 16.47 -1.83 -4.52
N ASP A 258 17.64 -2.47 -4.57
CA ASP A 258 18.24 -2.89 -5.83
C ASP A 258 17.71 -4.23 -6.34
N LEU A 259 17.60 -5.23 -5.47
CA LEU A 259 17.30 -6.62 -5.84
C LEU A 259 16.01 -7.16 -5.18
N THR A 260 15.20 -6.29 -4.57
CA THR A 260 13.94 -6.70 -3.95
C THR A 260 12.82 -6.71 -4.98
N VAL A 261 12.03 -7.78 -4.98
CA VAL A 261 10.75 -7.83 -5.71
C VAL A 261 9.64 -7.28 -4.84
N SER A 262 8.92 -6.28 -5.35
CA SER A 262 7.83 -5.59 -4.64
C SER A 262 6.52 -5.74 -5.39
N ALA A 263 5.47 -6.18 -4.69
CA ALA A 263 4.13 -6.37 -5.23
C ALA A 263 3.08 -6.11 -4.14
N GLY A 264 1.92 -5.58 -4.54
CA GLY A 264 0.77 -5.38 -3.67
C GLY A 264 0.16 -3.99 -3.78
N ALA A 265 -1.14 -3.91 -3.49
CA ALA A 265 -1.88 -2.65 -3.46
C ALA A 265 -1.49 -1.73 -2.28
N SER A 266 -0.71 -2.22 -1.31
CA SER A 266 -0.45 -1.53 -0.04
C SER A 266 0.19 -0.15 -0.21
N GLY A 267 1.08 0.04 -1.19
CA GLY A 267 1.68 1.36 -1.47
C GLY A 267 0.64 2.40 -1.87
N ALA A 268 -0.27 2.04 -2.77
CA ALA A 268 -1.41 2.88 -3.16
C ALA A 268 -2.35 3.16 -1.98
N ILE A 269 -2.65 2.13 -1.17
CA ILE A 269 -3.49 2.24 0.03
C ILE A 269 -2.88 3.22 1.04
N PHE A 270 -1.58 3.12 1.32
CA PHE A 270 -0.87 4.07 2.18
C PHE A 270 -0.93 5.49 1.63
N GLY A 271 -0.88 5.66 0.32
CA GLY A 271 -1.13 6.96 -0.30
C GLY A 271 -2.54 7.48 -0.10
N MET A 272 -3.56 6.62 -0.16
CA MET A 272 -4.93 7.04 0.19
C MET A 272 -5.02 7.50 1.65
N TYR A 273 -4.30 6.85 2.58
CA TYR A 273 -4.19 7.33 3.96
C TYR A 273 -3.44 8.68 4.05
N GLY A 274 -2.41 8.89 3.23
CA GLY A 274 -1.71 10.18 3.12
C GLY A 274 -2.63 11.30 2.63
N VAL A 275 -3.43 11.04 1.60
CA VAL A 275 -4.45 11.98 1.13
C VAL A 275 -5.41 12.31 2.26
N PHE A 276 -5.88 11.29 2.99
CA PHE A 276 -6.84 11.50 4.07
C PHE A 276 -6.25 12.33 5.22
N LEU A 277 -4.98 12.10 5.59
CA LEU A 277 -4.26 12.93 6.56
C LEU A 277 -4.18 14.40 6.13
N ALA A 278 -3.91 14.67 4.85
CA ALA A 278 -3.90 16.03 4.34
C ALA A 278 -5.29 16.68 4.39
N LEU A 279 -6.37 15.94 4.13
CA LEU A 279 -7.72 16.50 4.23
C LEU A 279 -8.13 16.79 5.68
N LEU A 280 -7.66 15.99 6.64
CA LEU A 280 -7.95 16.19 8.07
C LEU A 280 -7.36 17.50 8.63
N THR A 281 -6.35 18.08 7.99
CA THR A 281 -5.80 19.39 8.38
C THR A 281 -6.57 20.56 7.76
N THR A 282 -7.62 20.30 6.99
CA THR A 282 -8.44 21.30 6.31
C THR A 282 -9.85 21.40 6.89
N SER A 283 -10.60 22.41 6.44
CA SER A 283 -12.03 22.57 6.75
C SER A 283 -12.95 21.66 5.93
N LEU A 284 -12.42 20.74 5.11
CA LEU A 284 -13.21 19.84 4.27
C LEU A 284 -13.82 18.68 5.06
N ILE A 285 -13.30 18.38 6.25
CA ILE A 285 -13.80 17.35 7.15
C ILE A 285 -14.31 18.04 8.42
N GLU A 286 -15.49 17.66 8.89
CA GLU A 286 -16.10 18.20 10.10
C GLU A 286 -15.20 17.99 11.33
N LYS A 287 -14.99 19.06 12.11
CA LYS A 287 -14.09 19.08 13.28
C LYS A 287 -14.41 18.00 14.32
N SER A 288 -15.69 17.67 14.48
CA SER A 288 -16.19 16.62 15.39
C SER A 288 -15.65 15.23 15.03
N ALA A 289 -15.51 14.93 13.73
CA ALA A 289 -15.04 13.63 13.23
C ALA A 289 -13.50 13.56 13.12
N GLN A 290 -12.81 14.70 13.00
CA GLN A 290 -11.37 14.75 12.73
C GLN A 290 -10.53 13.97 13.75
N LYS A 291 -10.81 14.11 15.04
CA LYS A 291 -10.02 13.46 16.10
C LYS A 291 -10.10 11.94 16.05
N ALA A 292 -11.31 11.40 15.90
CA ALA A 292 -11.54 9.96 15.81
C ALA A 292 -10.85 9.38 14.56
N LEU A 293 -11.03 10.03 13.41
CA LEU A 293 -10.39 9.64 12.15
C LEU A 293 -8.86 9.69 12.25
N LEU A 294 -8.29 10.78 12.78
CA LEU A 294 -6.84 10.93 12.92
C LEU A 294 -6.21 9.82 13.76
N VAL A 295 -6.74 9.56 14.95
CA VAL A 295 -6.23 8.49 15.84
C VAL A 295 -6.24 7.15 15.11
N SER A 296 -7.31 6.88 14.40
CA SER A 296 -7.55 5.62 13.73
C SER A 296 -6.61 5.39 12.53
N ILE A 297 -6.31 6.45 11.76
CA ILE A 297 -5.37 6.43 10.64
C ILE A 297 -3.93 6.32 11.15
N VAL A 298 -3.56 7.13 12.15
CA VAL A 298 -2.22 7.09 12.74
C VAL A 298 -1.93 5.71 13.32
N PHE A 299 -2.90 5.10 14.02
CA PHE A 299 -2.76 3.73 14.52
C PHE A 299 -2.50 2.74 13.39
N PHE A 300 -3.29 2.79 12.30
CA PHE A 300 -3.10 1.93 11.14
C PHE A 300 -1.71 2.08 10.52
N ILE A 301 -1.25 3.32 10.29
CA ILE A 301 0.06 3.61 9.68
C ILE A 301 1.19 3.09 10.56
N VAL A 302 1.18 3.45 11.85
CA VAL A 302 2.24 3.06 12.80
C VAL A 302 2.28 1.54 12.95
N TYR A 303 1.13 0.90 13.11
CA TYR A 303 1.06 -0.57 13.23
C TYR A 303 1.67 -1.28 12.01
N ASN A 304 1.32 -0.85 10.80
CA ASN A 304 1.83 -1.50 9.59
C ASN A 304 3.33 -1.25 9.37
N ILE A 305 3.82 -0.02 9.59
CA ILE A 305 5.27 0.26 9.48
C ILE A 305 6.08 -0.55 10.50
N LEU A 306 5.62 -0.62 11.75
CA LEU A 306 6.28 -1.42 12.79
C LEU A 306 6.30 -2.91 12.45
N ASN A 307 5.25 -3.43 11.81
CA ASN A 307 5.27 -4.81 11.31
C ASN A 307 6.25 -4.98 10.15
N GLY A 308 6.41 -3.98 9.29
CA GLY A 308 7.38 -4.05 8.20
C GLY A 308 8.83 -4.00 8.64
N LEU A 309 9.13 -3.39 9.79
CA LEU A 309 10.48 -3.37 10.38
C LEU A 309 10.92 -4.75 10.92
N LYS A 310 10.01 -5.73 11.04
CA LYS A 310 10.36 -7.07 11.51
C LYS A 310 11.20 -7.80 10.44
N PRO A 311 12.30 -8.47 10.82
CA PRO A 311 13.08 -9.29 9.90
C PRO A 311 12.20 -10.35 9.23
N GLY A 312 12.34 -10.50 7.91
CA GLY A 312 11.58 -11.50 7.14
C GLY A 312 10.08 -11.19 7.01
N SER A 313 9.62 -9.97 7.28
CA SER A 313 8.20 -9.60 7.17
C SER A 313 7.64 -9.68 5.76
N GLY A 314 8.50 -9.57 4.73
CA GLY A 314 8.09 -9.46 3.33
C GLY A 314 7.37 -8.15 3.01
N ILE A 315 7.43 -7.14 3.90
CA ILE A 315 6.76 -5.85 3.73
C ILE A 315 7.75 -4.79 3.21
N ASP A 316 7.37 -4.12 2.13
CA ASP A 316 8.12 -3.02 1.55
C ASP A 316 7.75 -1.69 2.23
N ASN A 317 8.50 -1.33 3.27
CA ASN A 317 8.33 -0.06 3.98
C ASN A 317 8.70 1.16 3.12
N ALA A 318 9.60 1.01 2.14
CA ALA A 318 9.94 2.10 1.24
C ALA A 318 8.73 2.47 0.36
N ALA A 319 8.02 1.46 -0.16
CA ALA A 319 6.75 1.64 -0.87
C ALA A 319 5.68 2.25 0.04
N HIS A 320 5.53 1.79 1.29
CA HIS A 320 4.54 2.35 2.23
C HIS A 320 4.80 3.82 2.53
N ILE A 321 6.05 4.19 2.81
CA ILE A 321 6.44 5.58 3.10
C ILE A 321 6.31 6.45 1.84
N GLY A 322 6.77 5.97 0.68
CA GLY A 322 6.64 6.67 -0.60
C GLY A 322 5.18 6.90 -0.99
N GLY A 323 4.34 5.89 -0.81
CA GLY A 323 2.89 5.99 -0.95
C GLY A 323 2.31 7.06 -0.02
N LEU A 324 2.58 6.96 1.28
CA LEU A 324 2.07 7.90 2.29
C LEU A 324 2.44 9.36 1.98
N LEU A 325 3.71 9.63 1.66
CA LEU A 325 4.19 10.98 1.36
C LEU A 325 3.61 11.53 0.05
N SER A 326 3.58 10.71 -1.01
CA SER A 326 2.95 11.12 -2.28
C SER A 326 1.45 11.38 -2.11
N GLY A 327 0.78 10.59 -1.28
CA GLY A 327 -0.61 10.78 -0.89
C GLY A 327 -0.83 12.10 -0.16
N LEU A 328 0.02 12.43 0.82
CA LEU A 328 -0.05 13.70 1.55
C LEU A 328 0.03 14.90 0.61
N VAL A 329 1.02 14.89 -0.30
CA VAL A 329 1.18 15.94 -1.32
C VAL A 329 -0.03 15.99 -2.25
N THR A 330 -0.48 14.83 -2.73
CA THR A 330 -1.68 14.69 -3.58
C THR A 330 -2.91 15.28 -2.91
N GLY A 331 -3.13 15.00 -1.62
CA GLY A 331 -4.26 15.53 -0.86
C GLY A 331 -4.28 17.05 -0.83
N TYR A 332 -3.13 17.70 -0.52
CA TYR A 332 -3.03 19.16 -0.54
C TYR A 332 -3.25 19.76 -1.93
N VAL A 333 -2.68 19.15 -2.98
CA VAL A 333 -2.88 19.58 -4.36
C VAL A 333 -4.34 19.49 -4.79
N LEU A 334 -5.09 18.51 -4.29
CA LEU A 334 -6.50 18.34 -4.63
C LEU A 334 -7.42 19.33 -3.91
N VAL A 335 -7.02 19.94 -2.78
CA VAL A 335 -7.87 20.84 -1.96
C VAL A 335 -8.60 21.92 -2.78
N PRO A 336 -7.97 22.68 -3.70
CA PRO A 336 -8.68 23.68 -4.50
C PRO A 336 -9.83 23.07 -5.31
N SER A 337 -9.59 21.89 -5.90
CA SER A 337 -10.59 21.17 -6.68
C SER A 337 -11.70 20.54 -5.84
N LEU A 338 -11.46 20.30 -4.55
CA LEU A 338 -12.45 19.77 -3.61
C LEU A 338 -13.34 20.89 -3.07
N ARG A 339 -12.77 22.08 -2.82
CA ARG A 339 -13.54 23.29 -2.48
C ARG A 339 -14.46 23.73 -3.61
N GLN A 340 -14.01 23.57 -4.86
CA GLN A 340 -14.80 23.83 -6.06
C GLN A 340 -15.19 22.51 -6.73
N TYR A 341 -15.93 21.67 -5.99
CA TYR A 341 -16.14 20.26 -6.32
C TYR A 341 -16.64 20.00 -7.76
N TYR A 342 -17.57 20.84 -8.23
CA TYR A 342 -18.21 20.74 -9.54
C TYR A 342 -17.45 21.43 -10.68
N ASP A 343 -16.37 22.17 -10.39
CA ASP A 343 -15.52 22.78 -11.42
C ASP A 343 -14.62 21.71 -12.06
N ASN A 344 -14.95 21.33 -13.29
CA ASN A 344 -14.18 20.35 -14.05
C ASN A 344 -12.79 20.87 -14.46
N THR A 345 -12.65 22.17 -14.71
CA THR A 345 -11.37 22.77 -15.13
C THR A 345 -10.36 22.64 -14.00
N ILE A 346 -10.72 23.05 -12.78
CA ILE A 346 -9.81 22.95 -11.62
C ILE A 346 -9.54 21.48 -11.29
N LYS A 347 -10.57 20.62 -11.34
CA LYS A 347 -10.43 19.17 -11.13
C LYS A 347 -9.41 18.53 -12.06
N PHE A 348 -9.50 18.77 -13.36
CA PHE A 348 -8.56 18.16 -14.31
C PHE A 348 -7.20 18.86 -14.30
N SER A 349 -7.14 20.15 -13.94
CA SER A 349 -5.87 20.85 -13.75
C SER A 349 -5.06 20.29 -12.59
N THR A 350 -5.68 20.03 -11.43
CA THR A 350 -4.96 19.45 -10.27
C THR A 350 -4.50 18.01 -10.55
N ILE A 351 -5.35 17.19 -11.20
CA ILE A 351 -4.95 15.84 -11.64
C ILE A 351 -3.80 15.92 -12.66
N GLY A 352 -3.91 16.79 -13.67
CA GLY A 352 -2.88 16.96 -14.70
C GLY A 352 -1.54 17.41 -14.12
N MET A 353 -1.54 18.33 -13.16
CA MET A 353 -0.33 18.76 -12.46
C MET A 353 0.36 17.60 -11.72
N LEU A 354 -0.42 16.76 -11.02
CA LEU A 354 0.11 15.58 -10.34
C LEU A 354 0.68 14.56 -11.33
N THR A 355 0.00 14.34 -12.47
CA THR A 355 0.49 13.45 -13.52
C THR A 355 1.79 13.97 -14.13
N ILE A 356 1.92 15.27 -14.39
CA ILE A 356 3.17 15.86 -14.91
C ILE A 356 4.31 15.69 -13.88
N ALA A 357 4.03 15.95 -12.59
CA ALA A 357 5.02 15.74 -11.54
C ALA A 357 5.47 14.27 -11.48
N LEU A 358 4.54 13.31 -11.58
CA LEU A 358 4.86 11.89 -11.64
C LEU A 358 5.76 11.55 -12.84
N LEU A 359 5.42 12.03 -14.04
CA LEU A 359 6.21 11.76 -15.23
C LEU A 359 7.62 12.34 -15.13
N PHE A 360 7.75 13.56 -14.58
CA PHE A 360 9.04 14.19 -14.36
C PHE A 360 9.88 13.42 -13.33
N THR A 361 9.29 13.03 -12.19
CA THR A 361 9.98 12.22 -11.18
C THR A 361 10.38 10.86 -11.75
N GLY A 362 9.50 10.19 -12.48
CA GLY A 362 9.80 8.92 -13.14
C GLY A 362 10.95 9.03 -14.14
N PHE A 363 10.95 10.07 -14.97
CA PHE A 363 12.05 10.35 -15.90
C PHE A 363 13.37 10.62 -15.18
N TYR A 364 13.35 11.41 -14.11
CA TYR A 364 14.53 11.67 -13.28
C TYR A 364 15.08 10.37 -12.68
N LEU A 365 14.23 9.56 -12.05
CA LEU A 365 14.63 8.27 -11.47
C LEU A 365 15.24 7.33 -12.50
N PHE A 366 14.61 7.23 -13.67
CA PHE A 366 15.11 6.40 -14.77
C PHE A 366 16.50 6.83 -15.25
N ARG A 367 16.83 8.13 -15.17
CA ARG A 367 18.13 8.67 -15.56
C ARG A 367 19.17 8.63 -14.45
N SER A 368 18.76 8.66 -13.19
CA SER A 368 19.64 8.81 -12.05
C SER A 368 19.98 7.50 -11.34
N LEU A 369 19.13 6.48 -11.44
CA LEU A 369 19.39 5.20 -10.80
C LEU A 369 20.39 4.38 -11.63
N PRO A 370 21.41 3.79 -10.98
CA PRO A 370 22.31 2.85 -11.65
C PRO A 370 21.52 1.62 -12.10
N ASN A 371 21.78 1.15 -13.32
CA ASN A 371 21.25 -0.13 -13.78
C ASN A 371 22.19 -0.80 -14.78
N ASP A 372 23.26 -1.41 -14.27
CA ASP A 372 24.15 -2.29 -15.04
C ASP A 372 23.77 -3.78 -14.85
N ILE A 373 22.61 -4.10 -14.26
CA ILE A 373 22.29 -5.46 -13.82
C ILE A 373 22.09 -6.43 -15.00
N ALA A 374 21.38 -6.10 -16.08
CA ALA A 374 21.36 -7.02 -17.23
C ALA A 374 22.72 -7.17 -17.91
N ARG A 375 23.52 -6.10 -17.97
CA ARG A 375 24.89 -6.20 -18.51
C ARG A 375 25.73 -7.12 -17.63
N TYR A 376 25.57 -7.05 -16.32
CA TYR A 376 26.18 -7.95 -15.37
C TYR A 376 25.71 -9.40 -15.56
N ASP A 377 24.41 -9.64 -15.73
CA ASP A 377 23.86 -10.99 -15.94
C ASP A 377 24.40 -11.63 -17.23
N GLU A 378 24.49 -10.88 -18.33
CA GLU A 378 25.11 -11.35 -19.59
C GLU A 378 26.58 -11.74 -19.36
N LYS A 379 27.33 -10.91 -18.62
CA LYS A 379 28.72 -11.17 -18.26
C LYS A 379 28.87 -12.40 -17.37
N MET A 380 27.96 -12.59 -16.40
CA MET A 380 27.97 -13.74 -15.51
C MET A 380 27.60 -15.05 -16.24
N GLN A 381 26.69 -15.03 -17.21
CA GLN A 381 26.43 -16.19 -18.05
C GLN A 381 27.68 -16.60 -18.84
N ARG A 382 28.38 -15.61 -19.41
CA ARG A 382 29.67 -15.85 -20.08
C ARG A 382 30.71 -16.40 -19.11
N PHE A 383 30.82 -15.84 -17.90
CA PHE A 383 31.71 -16.35 -16.86
C PHE A 383 31.48 -17.84 -16.57
N VAL A 384 30.23 -18.25 -16.36
CA VAL A 384 29.88 -19.67 -16.08
C VAL A 384 30.30 -20.58 -17.24
N SER A 385 30.14 -20.13 -18.48
CA SER A 385 30.58 -20.91 -19.66
C SER A 385 32.10 -21.06 -19.72
N LEU A 386 32.86 -19.99 -19.43
CA LEU A 386 34.33 -20.00 -19.42
C LEU A 386 34.87 -20.86 -18.27
N GLU A 387 34.29 -20.73 -17.08
CA GLU A 387 34.61 -21.58 -15.94
C GLU A 387 34.43 -23.07 -16.28
N SER A 388 33.29 -23.42 -16.88
CA SER A 388 33.01 -24.81 -17.27
C SER A 388 34.08 -25.35 -18.20
N MET A 389 34.46 -24.58 -19.23
CA MET A 389 35.52 -24.97 -20.17
C MET A 389 36.91 -25.03 -19.52
N ALA A 390 37.20 -24.17 -18.54
CA ALA A 390 38.47 -24.19 -17.82
C ALA A 390 38.59 -25.44 -16.93
N LEU A 391 37.50 -25.85 -16.28
CA LEU A 391 37.44 -26.99 -15.36
C LEU A 391 37.49 -28.35 -16.07
N GLU A 392 37.22 -28.44 -17.38
CA GLU A 392 37.33 -29.67 -18.15
C GLU A 392 38.73 -30.30 -18.06
N VAL A 393 39.78 -29.49 -17.85
CA VAL A 393 41.16 -29.97 -17.67
C VAL A 393 41.28 -30.91 -16.47
N LEU A 394 40.49 -30.68 -15.40
CA LEU A 394 40.48 -31.53 -14.21
C LEU A 394 39.72 -32.85 -14.41
N GLN A 395 38.99 -32.99 -15.52
CA GLN A 395 38.22 -34.19 -15.87
C GLN A 395 38.95 -35.09 -16.86
N LEU A 396 40.17 -34.72 -17.28
CA LEU A 396 40.98 -35.53 -18.17
C LEU A 396 41.34 -36.88 -17.52
N PRO A 397 41.33 -37.99 -18.29
CA PRO A 397 41.73 -39.30 -17.76
C PRO A 397 43.18 -39.29 -17.23
N GLU A 398 43.45 -40.03 -16.16
CA GLU A 398 44.82 -40.21 -15.64
C GLU A 398 45.80 -40.76 -16.69
N SER A 399 45.29 -41.47 -17.71
CA SER A 399 46.08 -42.00 -18.82
C SER A 399 46.42 -40.97 -19.91
N THR A 400 46.13 -39.68 -19.70
CA THR A 400 46.38 -38.63 -20.68
C THR A 400 47.89 -38.39 -20.83
N PRO A 401 48.44 -38.41 -22.06
CA PRO A 401 49.86 -38.09 -22.28
C PRO A 401 50.24 -36.71 -21.74
N GLU A 402 51.44 -36.59 -21.15
CA GLU A 402 51.92 -35.33 -20.52
C GLU A 402 51.96 -34.15 -21.49
N ASP A 403 52.37 -34.37 -22.74
CA ASP A 403 52.39 -33.34 -23.78
C ASP A 403 50.99 -32.78 -24.06
N ARG A 404 49.99 -33.67 -24.10
CA ARG A 404 48.58 -33.27 -24.21
C ARG A 404 48.10 -32.58 -22.95
N LEU A 405 48.45 -33.06 -21.76
CA LEU A 405 48.04 -32.46 -20.49
C LEU A 405 48.58 -31.03 -20.34
N LEU A 406 49.85 -30.81 -20.69
CA LEU A 406 50.49 -29.49 -20.72
C LEU A 406 49.80 -28.55 -21.72
N ALA A 407 49.43 -29.05 -22.90
CA ALA A 407 48.68 -28.28 -23.90
C ALA A 407 47.29 -27.87 -23.37
N GLU A 408 46.52 -28.81 -22.82
CA GLU A 408 45.18 -28.55 -22.27
C GLU A 408 45.23 -27.57 -21.08
N LEU A 409 46.22 -27.71 -20.18
CA LEU A 409 46.45 -26.77 -19.07
C LEU A 409 46.69 -25.35 -19.57
N ARG A 410 47.49 -25.18 -20.62
CA ARG A 410 47.86 -23.86 -21.12
C ARG A 410 46.79 -23.24 -22.02
N GLU A 411 46.30 -24.00 -23.00
CA GLU A 411 45.44 -23.50 -24.09
C GLU A 411 43.97 -23.45 -23.69
N ARG A 412 43.54 -24.26 -22.73
CA ARG A 412 42.17 -24.21 -22.18
C ARG A 412 42.16 -23.69 -20.77
N GLY A 413 42.84 -24.39 -19.85
CA GLY A 413 42.75 -24.10 -18.42
C GLY A 413 43.12 -22.67 -18.06
N ILE A 414 44.40 -22.32 -18.21
CA ILE A 414 44.94 -20.98 -17.90
C ILE A 414 44.28 -19.92 -18.79
N TYR A 415 44.10 -20.21 -20.08
CA TYR A 415 43.48 -19.27 -21.02
C TYR A 415 42.07 -18.87 -20.58
N TYR A 416 41.17 -19.83 -20.38
CA TYR A 416 39.79 -19.53 -19.98
C TYR A 416 39.69 -18.95 -18.57
N TRP A 417 40.56 -19.33 -17.63
CA TRP A 417 40.61 -18.65 -16.33
C TRP A 417 41.03 -17.19 -16.43
N ARG A 418 41.97 -16.84 -17.33
CA ARG A 418 42.34 -15.44 -17.59
C ARG A 418 41.21 -14.67 -18.27
N GLU A 419 40.49 -15.27 -19.20
CA GLU A 419 39.28 -14.66 -19.78
C GLU A 419 38.21 -14.43 -18.70
N SER A 420 37.98 -15.39 -17.80
CA SER A 420 37.08 -15.24 -16.64
C SER A 420 37.52 -14.12 -15.71
N LEU A 421 38.82 -13.98 -15.43
CA LEU A 421 39.37 -12.87 -14.65
C LEU A 421 39.12 -11.52 -15.34
N GLY A 422 39.29 -11.45 -16.66
CA GLY A 422 38.97 -10.26 -17.45
C GLY A 422 37.50 -9.84 -17.33
N ILE A 423 36.57 -10.81 -17.27
CA ILE A 423 35.16 -10.51 -16.97
C ILE A 423 35.01 -9.88 -15.58
N MET A 424 35.69 -10.41 -14.56
CA MET A 424 35.62 -9.85 -13.21
C MET A 424 36.17 -8.42 -13.13
N GLU A 425 37.22 -8.10 -13.89
CA GLU A 425 37.77 -6.74 -14.01
C GLU A 425 36.80 -5.78 -14.71
N GLU A 426 36.10 -6.23 -15.76
CA GLU A 426 35.06 -5.42 -16.41
C GLU A 426 33.87 -5.15 -15.48
N VAL A 427 33.46 -6.18 -14.74
CA VAL A 427 32.34 -6.12 -13.78
C VAL A 427 32.66 -5.21 -12.59
N GLU A 428 33.92 -5.10 -12.19
CA GLU A 428 34.38 -4.18 -11.12
C GLU A 428 34.16 -2.70 -11.48
N GLN A 429 34.05 -2.37 -12.78
CA GLN A 429 33.75 -1.01 -13.25
C GLN A 429 32.25 -0.72 -13.35
N MET A 430 31.38 -1.70 -13.10
CA MET A 430 29.92 -1.56 -13.19
C MET A 430 29.33 -1.02 -11.90
N GLN A 431 28.22 -0.28 -12.00
CA GLN A 431 27.50 0.21 -10.83
C GLN A 431 26.55 -0.88 -10.32
N LEU A 432 27.04 -1.73 -9.43
CA LEU A 432 26.33 -2.89 -8.91
C LEU A 432 25.93 -2.75 -7.44
N PRO A 433 24.88 -3.45 -7.00
CA PRO A 433 24.51 -3.56 -5.60
C PRO A 433 25.63 -4.21 -4.76
N GLU A 434 25.75 -3.77 -3.51
CA GLU A 434 26.78 -4.24 -2.56
C GLU A 434 26.89 -5.78 -2.46
N PRO A 435 25.79 -6.57 -2.42
CA PRO A 435 25.91 -8.03 -2.38
C PRO A 435 26.59 -8.62 -3.63
N LEU A 436 26.36 -8.04 -4.80
CA LEU A 436 27.01 -8.47 -6.04
C LEU A 436 28.48 -8.06 -6.04
N ILE A 437 28.81 -6.85 -5.58
CA ILE A 437 30.22 -6.42 -5.44
C ILE A 437 31.00 -7.39 -4.55
N GLN A 438 30.45 -7.76 -3.39
CA GLN A 438 31.08 -8.71 -2.46
C GLN A 438 31.24 -10.11 -3.08
N ARG A 439 30.21 -10.60 -3.80
CA ARG A 439 30.28 -11.86 -4.53
C ARG A 439 31.35 -11.82 -5.63
N ASN A 440 31.43 -10.73 -6.39
CA ASN A 440 32.38 -10.57 -7.49
C ASN A 440 33.83 -10.51 -7.00
N ALA A 441 34.08 -9.88 -5.85
CA ALA A 441 35.40 -9.88 -5.23
C ALA A 441 35.90 -11.32 -4.93
N LYS A 442 35.00 -12.18 -4.44
CA LYS A 442 35.32 -13.61 -4.21
C LYS A 442 35.53 -14.39 -5.51
N LEU A 443 34.71 -14.12 -6.53
CA LEU A 443 34.87 -14.73 -7.86
C LEU A 443 36.20 -14.33 -8.53
N LYS A 444 36.65 -13.09 -8.30
CA LYS A 444 37.96 -12.61 -8.74
C LYS A 444 39.09 -13.37 -8.04
N GLU A 445 39.06 -13.46 -6.72
CA GLU A 445 40.04 -14.24 -5.93
C GLU A 445 40.04 -15.73 -6.36
N TYR A 446 38.86 -16.29 -6.62
CA TYR A 446 38.71 -17.65 -7.14
C TYR A 446 39.43 -17.82 -8.49
N CYS A 447 39.26 -16.89 -9.42
CA CYS A 447 39.97 -16.93 -10.71
C CYS A 447 41.49 -16.83 -10.54
N GLU A 448 41.97 -15.91 -9.70
CA GLU A 448 43.40 -15.72 -9.42
C GLU A 448 44.04 -17.00 -8.83
N LEU A 449 43.36 -17.64 -7.87
CA LEU A 449 43.82 -18.90 -7.27
C LEU A 449 43.79 -20.05 -8.27
N ARG A 450 42.79 -20.12 -9.15
CA ARG A 450 42.71 -21.12 -10.22
C ARG A 450 43.84 -20.96 -11.24
N ILE A 451 44.11 -19.73 -11.68
CA ILE A 451 45.25 -19.42 -12.56
C ILE A 451 46.55 -19.86 -11.90
N LYS A 452 46.79 -19.44 -10.64
CA LYS A 452 48.00 -19.81 -9.90
C LYS A 452 48.15 -21.32 -9.77
N SER A 453 47.07 -22.02 -9.42
CA SER A 453 47.08 -23.48 -9.29
C SER A 453 47.44 -24.17 -10.60
N TYR A 454 46.91 -23.71 -11.74
CA TYR A 454 47.16 -24.31 -13.05
C TYR A 454 48.58 -23.99 -13.55
N GLU A 455 49.09 -22.79 -13.28
CA GLU A 455 50.48 -22.42 -13.59
C GLU A 455 51.49 -23.24 -12.78
N LEU A 456 51.20 -23.51 -11.50
CA LEU A 456 52.03 -24.39 -10.68
C LEU A 456 51.97 -25.85 -11.13
N LEU A 457 50.78 -26.35 -11.48
CA LEU A 457 50.60 -27.71 -12.01
C LEU A 457 51.35 -27.88 -13.33
N TYR A 458 51.25 -26.88 -14.23
CA TYR A 458 52.01 -26.87 -15.48
C TYR A 458 53.53 -26.94 -15.22
N LYS A 459 54.06 -26.17 -14.26
CA LYS A 459 55.49 -26.19 -13.91
C LYS A 459 55.92 -27.52 -13.31
N SER A 460 55.13 -28.08 -12.39
CA SER A 460 55.41 -29.39 -11.77
C SER A 460 55.56 -30.49 -12.84
N ILE A 461 54.64 -30.56 -13.80
CA ILE A 461 54.70 -31.53 -14.90
C ILE A 461 55.86 -31.23 -15.86
N ALA A 462 56.05 -29.95 -16.23
CA ALA A 462 57.08 -29.57 -17.21
C ALA A 462 58.52 -29.74 -16.68
N GLU A 463 58.72 -29.59 -15.36
CA GLU A 463 60.01 -29.70 -14.68
C GLU A 463 60.21 -31.08 -14.01
N ASP A 464 59.20 -31.96 -14.05
CA ASP A 464 59.18 -33.27 -13.39
C ASP A 464 59.59 -33.17 -11.91
N THR A 465 58.87 -32.33 -11.15
CA THR A 465 59.19 -31.98 -9.76
C THR A 465 57.96 -31.82 -8.87
N ASP A 466 58.09 -32.29 -7.62
CA ASP A 466 57.06 -32.18 -6.59
C ASP A 466 57.21 -30.88 -5.75
N GLN A 467 58.17 -30.01 -6.09
CA GLN A 467 58.48 -28.80 -5.31
C GLN A 467 57.27 -27.87 -5.12
N TYR A 468 56.29 -27.93 -6.03
CA TYR A 468 55.12 -27.05 -6.03
C TYR A 468 53.89 -27.62 -5.32
N ASP A 469 53.93 -28.88 -4.88
CA ASP A 469 52.75 -29.59 -4.36
C ASP A 469 52.15 -28.91 -3.13
N ASP A 470 52.97 -28.44 -2.20
CA ASP A 470 52.51 -27.72 -1.01
C ASP A 470 51.78 -26.42 -1.37
N GLU A 471 52.26 -25.68 -2.38
CA GLU A 471 51.61 -24.47 -2.86
C GLU A 471 50.32 -24.77 -3.63
N ILE A 472 50.30 -25.82 -4.45
CA ILE A 472 49.10 -26.29 -5.16
C ILE A 472 48.02 -26.67 -4.13
N ASN A 473 48.38 -27.49 -3.15
CA ASN A 473 47.48 -27.92 -2.07
C ASN A 473 46.94 -26.73 -1.25
N SER A 474 47.79 -25.72 -1.02
CA SER A 474 47.37 -24.46 -0.37
C SER A 474 46.35 -23.69 -1.22
N CYS A 475 46.56 -23.59 -2.54
CA CYS A 475 45.61 -22.96 -3.45
C CYS A 475 44.27 -23.71 -3.48
N VAL A 476 44.30 -25.05 -3.58
CA VAL A 476 43.09 -25.90 -3.59
C VAL A 476 42.27 -25.70 -2.31
N LYS A 477 42.90 -25.69 -1.13
CA LYS A 477 42.21 -25.43 0.15
C LYS A 477 41.52 -24.06 0.18
N LYS A 478 42.18 -23.01 -0.32
CA LYS A 478 41.58 -21.66 -0.40
C LYS A 478 40.41 -21.62 -1.37
N ILE A 479 40.54 -22.28 -2.52
CA ILE A 479 39.47 -22.41 -3.51
C ILE A 479 38.25 -23.09 -2.89
N GLU A 480 38.45 -24.17 -2.12
CA GLU A 480 37.36 -24.88 -1.45
C GLU A 480 36.63 -23.99 -0.43
N VAL A 481 37.36 -23.17 0.33
CA VAL A 481 36.76 -22.16 1.23
C VAL A 481 35.90 -21.18 0.45
N ILE A 482 36.39 -20.61 -0.65
CA ILE A 482 35.64 -19.64 -1.46
C ILE A 482 34.38 -20.29 -2.07
N ILE A 483 34.48 -21.51 -2.59
CA ILE A 483 33.32 -22.24 -3.14
C ILE A 483 32.25 -22.45 -2.05
N ASN A 484 32.66 -22.86 -0.85
CA ASN A 484 31.74 -23.04 0.27
C ASN A 484 31.06 -21.73 0.66
N GLU A 485 31.80 -20.63 0.70
CA GLU A 485 31.26 -19.31 0.99
C GLU A 485 30.29 -18.81 -0.09
N LEU A 486 30.60 -19.04 -1.36
CA LEU A 486 29.73 -18.68 -2.49
C LEU A 486 28.46 -19.54 -2.52
N SER A 487 28.56 -20.81 -2.13
CA SER A 487 27.43 -21.74 -2.08
C SER A 487 26.48 -21.45 -0.91
N ALA A 488 27.00 -20.91 0.21
CA ALA A 488 26.20 -20.50 1.36
C ALA A 488 25.43 -19.17 1.16
N GLN A 489 25.72 -18.46 0.06
CA GLN A 489 25.08 -17.18 -0.30
C GLN A 489 24.01 -17.32 -1.41
N GLN A 490 23.80 -18.53 -1.93
CA GLN A 490 22.64 -18.89 -2.78
C GLN A 490 21.43 -19.20 -1.92
#